data_AF-A0AAV9VLM2-F1
#
_entry.id   AF-A0AAV9VLM2-F1
#
_cell.length_a   1.000
_cell.length_b   1.000
_cell.length_c   1.000
_cell.angle_alpha   90.00
_cell.angle_beta   90.00
_cell.angle_gamma   90.00
#
_symmetry.space_group_name_H-M   'P 1'
#
loop_
_entity.id
_entity.type
_entity.pdbx_description
1 polymer ?
#
loop_
_entity_poly.entity_id
_entity_poly.type
_entity_poly.pdbx_seq_one_letter_code
_entity_poly.pdbx_strand_id
1 'polypeptide(L)'
;MVAARLAVWAVAAAGIISGVIATPLGRDVKLDARAITTVKVHNPTVKVFVVLDQYGNTVSRGSSIVDSAATPAPSPTKGRKKNLVTKTLDEADGTASPTPSKSSGGKSGKHSKPAKKPANDGKLGKGIVYSVYHDSGKCKDRETTRSEIKKVLDSGNGYNWLRIYGTDCDQVANVMGAAYDGGVKVMLGIYNLNDDAGFQKELDAIIAGVKAANKEYKREENDWSGVAFVSVGNEVVNNNAGEAEAWVAKSLKYAALARSALKEAGYTGDVGNAEVWFWYKKFPALCGEDKLVMLNLHPFFDQNCDVASSGTFMKEKLAEIQEACGSNHKVIIAETGWPNSGNKLNKAVPGKAEQAQFLKLAAENLDDYVLLSAYDEGWKTENSSAEVEKHWGILGTSPSN
;
A
#
# COMPACT_ATOMS: atom_id res chain seq x y z
N MET A 1 -35.09 16.77 -38.69
CA MET A 1 -33.73 17.29 -38.39
C MET A 1 -33.69 17.66 -36.93
N VAL A 2 -33.01 16.84 -36.13
CA VAL A 2 -32.92 16.93 -34.67
C VAL A 2 -31.71 17.78 -34.32
N ALA A 3 -31.88 18.84 -33.54
CA ALA A 3 -30.78 19.60 -32.94
C ALA A 3 -30.85 19.41 -31.42
N ALA A 4 -30.02 18.49 -30.92
CA ALA A 4 -29.86 18.24 -29.49
C ALA A 4 -28.95 19.34 -28.89
N ARG A 5 -29.47 20.05 -27.89
CA ARG A 5 -28.68 20.91 -27.00
C ARG A 5 -27.95 20.00 -26.00
N LEU A 6 -26.63 19.90 -26.11
CA LEU A 6 -25.77 19.36 -25.06
C LEU A 6 -25.47 20.49 -24.05
N ALA A 7 -26.08 20.39 -22.87
CA ALA A 7 -25.68 21.17 -21.71
C ALA A 7 -24.45 20.49 -21.08
N VAL A 8 -23.29 21.13 -21.18
CA VAL A 8 -22.09 20.74 -20.44
C VAL A 8 -22.19 21.38 -19.05
N TRP A 9 -22.45 20.57 -18.03
CA TRP A 9 -22.24 20.97 -16.64
C TRP A 9 -20.74 20.87 -16.35
N ALA A 10 -20.04 22.01 -16.35
CA ALA A 10 -18.72 22.12 -15.76
C ALA A 10 -18.89 22.21 -14.24
N VAL A 11 -18.68 21.11 -13.52
CA VAL A 11 -18.52 21.13 -12.06
C VAL A 11 -17.06 21.44 -11.77
N ALA A 12 -16.81 22.66 -11.32
CA ALA A 12 -15.53 23.04 -10.71
C ALA A 12 -15.41 22.30 -9.36
N ALA A 13 -14.61 21.24 -9.31
CA ALA A 13 -14.22 20.61 -8.05
C ALA A 13 -13.05 21.39 -7.44
N ALA A 14 -13.36 22.51 -6.78
CA ALA A 14 -12.45 23.16 -5.85
C ALA A 14 -12.46 22.38 -4.52
N GLY A 15 -11.43 21.56 -4.30
CA GLY A 15 -11.10 21.04 -2.96
C GLY A 15 -10.39 22.13 -2.17
N ILE A 16 -11.05 22.67 -1.14
CA ILE A 16 -10.65 23.86 -0.41
C ILE A 16 -9.46 23.59 0.52
N ILE A 17 -8.40 24.35 0.28
CA ILE A 17 -7.30 24.70 1.18
C ILE A 17 -7.88 25.46 2.39
N SER A 18 -7.57 25.04 3.61
CA SER A 18 -7.86 25.86 4.79
C SER A 18 -6.73 26.89 4.99
N GLY A 19 -6.94 28.09 4.47
CA GLY A 19 -6.29 29.33 4.88
C GLY A 19 -7.35 30.39 5.14
N VAL A 20 -7.39 30.93 6.37
CA VAL A 20 -8.25 32.06 6.74
C VAL A 20 -7.78 33.30 5.96
N ILE A 21 -8.67 33.93 5.19
CA ILE A 21 -8.47 35.31 4.71
C ILE A 21 -9.78 36.07 4.82
N ALA A 22 -9.77 37.13 5.62
CA ALA A 22 -10.78 38.17 5.60
C ALA A 22 -10.69 38.96 4.29
N THR A 23 -11.82 39.07 3.58
CA THR A 23 -11.98 39.82 2.32
C THR A 23 -12.09 41.34 2.59
N PRO A 24 -11.72 42.21 1.62
CA PRO A 24 -12.68 42.53 0.56
C PRO A 24 -12.14 42.84 -0.86
N LEU A 25 -13.06 42.69 -1.82
CA LEU A 25 -13.22 43.35 -3.13
C LEU A 25 -12.27 43.00 -4.31
N GLY A 26 -12.76 42.09 -5.16
CA GLY A 26 -12.95 42.35 -6.59
C GLY A 26 -11.73 42.28 -7.52
N ARG A 27 -11.50 41.10 -8.12
CA ARG A 27 -11.15 40.91 -9.54
C ARG A 27 -11.01 39.42 -9.89
N ASP A 28 -11.53 39.02 -11.04
CA ASP A 28 -11.46 37.66 -11.60
C ASP A 28 -10.02 37.18 -11.80
N VAL A 29 -9.71 35.96 -11.34
CA VAL A 29 -8.44 35.26 -11.56
C VAL A 29 -8.57 34.41 -12.84
N LYS A 30 -7.81 34.74 -13.88
CA LYS A 30 -7.65 33.89 -15.09
C LYS A 30 -6.36 33.10 -14.99
N LEU A 31 -6.44 31.78 -15.18
CA LEU A 31 -5.28 30.90 -15.30
C LEU A 31 -4.72 30.99 -16.73
N ASP A 32 -3.44 31.33 -16.89
CA ASP A 32 -2.73 31.33 -18.18
C ASP A 32 -1.72 30.17 -18.21
N ALA A 33 -1.88 29.25 -19.16
CA ALA A 33 -1.08 28.03 -19.27
C ALA A 33 0.12 28.26 -20.20
N ARG A 34 1.20 28.87 -19.71
CA ARG A 34 2.43 29.04 -20.52
C ARG A 34 3.71 28.95 -19.69
N ALA A 35 4.28 27.73 -19.60
CA ALA A 35 5.72 27.47 -19.64
C ALA A 35 5.99 25.96 -19.70
N ILE A 36 6.32 25.43 -20.90
CA ILE A 36 6.83 24.06 -21.05
C ILE A 36 8.34 24.17 -21.23
N THR A 37 9.13 23.75 -20.24
CA THR A 37 10.59 23.67 -20.35
C THR A 37 10.99 22.21 -20.53
N THR A 38 11.58 21.87 -21.68
CA THR A 38 12.11 20.52 -21.93
C THR A 38 13.59 20.49 -21.54
N VAL A 39 13.95 19.74 -20.50
CA VAL A 39 15.34 19.49 -20.15
C VAL A 39 15.75 18.13 -20.72
N LYS A 40 16.69 18.13 -21.67
CA LYS A 40 17.31 16.87 -22.15
C LYS A 40 18.41 16.47 -21.17
N VAL A 41 18.14 15.47 -20.33
CA VAL A 41 19.19 14.72 -19.63
C VAL A 41 19.32 13.36 -20.33
N HIS A 42 20.54 12.84 -20.44
CA HIS A 42 20.88 11.63 -21.21
C HIS A 42 19.92 10.45 -20.97
N ASN A 43 19.71 9.67 -22.04
CA ASN A 43 18.74 8.58 -22.17
C ASN A 43 18.43 7.81 -20.86
N PRO A 44 17.14 7.64 -20.49
CA PRO A 44 15.95 7.99 -21.27
C PRO A 44 15.57 9.48 -21.17
N THR A 45 14.82 9.99 -22.16
CA THR A 45 14.39 11.40 -22.15
C THR A 45 13.26 11.58 -21.13
N VAL A 46 13.50 12.40 -20.10
CA VAL A 46 12.49 12.77 -19.09
C VAL A 46 11.87 14.12 -19.46
N LYS A 47 10.55 14.15 -19.66
CA LYS A 47 9.77 15.39 -19.78
C LYS A 47 9.26 15.79 -18.41
N VAL A 48 9.59 16.99 -17.97
CA VAL A 48 9.10 17.56 -16.71
C VAL A 48 8.05 18.62 -17.01
N PHE A 49 6.92 18.55 -16.33
CA PHE A 49 5.85 19.53 -16.38
C PHE A 49 5.82 20.30 -15.07
N VAL A 50 5.75 21.62 -15.16
CA VAL A 50 5.62 22.52 -14.01
C VAL A 50 4.42 23.42 -14.29
N VAL A 51 3.41 23.36 -13.42
CA VAL A 51 2.27 24.27 -13.49
C VAL A 51 2.57 25.46 -12.59
N LEU A 52 2.43 26.67 -13.12
CA LEU A 52 2.64 27.91 -12.40
C LEU A 52 1.31 28.65 -12.18
N ASP A 53 1.19 29.40 -11.09
CA ASP A 53 0.12 30.37 -10.92
C ASP A 53 0.37 31.66 -11.72
N GLN A 54 -0.60 32.58 -11.69
CA GLN A 54 -0.50 33.89 -12.36
C GLN A 54 0.62 34.81 -11.82
N TYR A 55 1.27 34.42 -10.73
CA TYR A 55 2.38 35.14 -10.10
C TYR A 55 3.73 34.42 -10.33
N GLY A 56 3.75 33.30 -11.07
CA GLY A 56 4.96 32.52 -11.37
C GLY A 56 5.35 31.49 -10.29
N ASN A 57 4.50 31.23 -9.30
CA ASN A 57 4.78 30.22 -8.26
C ASN A 57 4.40 28.82 -8.74
N THR A 58 5.20 27.81 -8.39
CA THR A 58 4.89 26.41 -8.74
C THR A 58 3.70 25.89 -7.94
N VAL A 59 2.67 25.42 -8.64
CA VAL A 59 1.44 24.84 -8.09
C VAL A 59 1.44 23.32 -8.18
N SER A 60 2.08 22.74 -9.21
CA SER A 60 2.30 21.29 -9.28
C SER A 60 3.49 20.94 -10.18
N ARG A 61 4.05 19.74 -9.98
CA ARG A 61 5.09 19.15 -10.84
C ARG A 61 4.77 17.70 -11.15
N GLY A 62 5.11 17.28 -12.37
CA GLY A 62 5.06 15.88 -12.78
C GLY A 62 6.16 15.58 -13.80
N SER A 63 6.48 14.30 -13.99
CA SER A 63 7.44 13.87 -15.01
C SER A 63 6.96 12.64 -15.75
N SER A 64 7.29 12.55 -17.04
CA SER A 64 7.10 11.32 -17.83
C SER A 64 8.38 10.94 -18.56
N ILE A 65 8.62 9.63 -18.66
CA ILE A 65 9.73 9.05 -19.40
C ILE A 65 9.25 8.75 -20.82
N VAL A 66 10.00 9.22 -21.82
CA VAL A 66 9.73 8.93 -23.23
C VAL A 66 10.87 8.08 -23.78
N ASP A 67 10.61 6.80 -24.01
CA ASP A 67 11.53 5.93 -24.74
C ASP A 67 11.43 6.22 -26.25
N SER A 68 12.56 6.43 -26.93
CA SER A 68 12.59 6.68 -28.37
C SER A 68 13.03 5.44 -29.16
N ALA A 69 12.07 4.95 -29.94
CA ALA A 69 12.19 4.11 -31.14
C ALA A 69 12.42 2.59 -30.97
N ALA A 70 11.33 1.83 -31.20
CA ALA A 70 11.39 0.54 -31.89
C ALA A 70 10.55 0.62 -33.17
N THR A 71 11.21 0.41 -34.31
CA THR A 71 10.64 0.35 -35.67
C THR A 71 9.69 -0.86 -35.82
N PRO A 72 8.58 -0.75 -36.59
CA PRO A 72 7.53 -1.77 -36.58
C PRO A 72 7.81 -2.95 -37.54
N ALA A 73 7.35 -4.14 -37.17
CA ALA A 73 7.30 -5.32 -38.04
C ALA A 73 5.98 -6.11 -37.80
N PRO A 74 5.51 -6.91 -38.79
CA PRO A 74 4.13 -6.89 -39.26
C PRO A 74 3.20 -7.95 -38.63
N SER A 75 1.90 -7.78 -38.86
CA SER A 75 0.82 -8.79 -38.75
C SER A 75 0.20 -8.99 -40.14
N PRO A 76 -0.66 -10.00 -40.43
CA PRO A 76 -1.11 -11.16 -39.64
C PRO A 76 -1.23 -12.49 -40.48
N THR A 77 -1.49 -13.64 -39.82
CA THR A 77 -2.24 -14.74 -40.49
C THR A 77 -3.15 -15.53 -39.55
N LYS A 78 -4.35 -15.85 -40.08
CA LYS A 78 -5.52 -16.51 -39.46
C LYS A 78 -5.43 -18.04 -39.43
N GLY A 79 -6.16 -18.65 -38.49
CA GLY A 79 -6.70 -20.02 -38.53
C GLY A 79 -6.53 -20.73 -37.18
N ARG A 80 -7.45 -21.52 -36.61
CA ARG A 80 -8.75 -22.07 -37.03
C ARG A 80 -9.43 -22.63 -35.76
N LYS A 81 -10.76 -22.53 -35.67
CA LYS A 81 -11.63 -23.14 -34.64
C LYS A 81 -11.57 -24.68 -34.65
N LYS A 82 -11.69 -25.33 -33.49
CA LYS A 82 -12.43 -26.61 -33.31
C LYS A 82 -13.07 -26.69 -31.92
N ASN A 83 -14.26 -27.30 -31.93
CA ASN A 83 -15.23 -27.48 -30.84
C ASN A 83 -14.96 -28.73 -29.98
N LEU A 84 -15.28 -28.61 -28.69
CA LEU A 84 -16.18 -29.43 -27.85
C LEU A 84 -16.09 -30.97 -27.88
N VAL A 85 -15.88 -31.60 -26.72
CA VAL A 85 -16.67 -32.76 -26.22
C VAL A 85 -16.72 -32.74 -24.68
N THR A 86 -17.93 -32.87 -24.16
CA THR A 86 -18.40 -33.06 -22.78
C THR A 86 -18.29 -34.51 -22.30
N LYS A 87 -18.10 -34.73 -21.00
CA LYS A 87 -18.61 -35.90 -20.25
C LYS A 87 -18.79 -35.58 -18.76
N THR A 88 -20.06 -35.55 -18.36
CA THR A 88 -20.67 -35.83 -17.03
C THR A 88 -20.65 -37.36 -16.78
N LEU A 89 -20.86 -37.98 -15.61
CA LEU A 89 -21.25 -37.70 -14.22
C LEU A 89 -20.81 -38.95 -13.40
N ASP A 90 -20.61 -38.85 -12.09
CA ASP A 90 -21.37 -39.63 -11.08
C ASP A 90 -20.84 -39.42 -9.64
N GLU A 91 -21.81 -39.17 -8.75
CA GLU A 91 -21.74 -39.04 -7.29
C GLU A 91 -21.67 -40.39 -6.58
N ALA A 92 -21.15 -40.42 -5.35
CA ALA A 92 -21.78 -41.12 -4.21
C ALA A 92 -21.09 -40.78 -2.88
N ASP A 93 -21.77 -39.90 -2.13
CA ASP A 93 -22.12 -39.88 -0.71
C ASP A 93 -21.45 -40.81 0.34
N GLY A 94 -21.36 -40.31 1.58
CA GLY A 94 -20.96 -41.09 2.76
C GLY A 94 -20.68 -40.24 4.01
N THR A 95 -21.73 -39.95 4.77
CA THR A 95 -21.77 -39.11 5.97
C THR A 95 -21.49 -39.84 7.29
N ALA A 96 -21.13 -39.02 8.31
CA ALA A 96 -21.47 -39.12 9.75
C ALA A 96 -20.43 -39.60 10.80
N SER A 97 -20.35 -38.78 11.85
CA SER A 97 -19.65 -38.84 13.16
C SER A 97 -20.67 -39.22 14.28
N PRO A 98 -20.44 -39.10 15.61
CA PRO A 98 -19.26 -39.24 16.50
C PRO A 98 -19.59 -40.00 17.84
N THR A 99 -18.78 -39.73 18.90
CA THR A 99 -18.97 -39.85 20.40
C THR A 99 -18.47 -41.13 21.14
N PRO A 100 -18.21 -41.12 22.49
CA PRO A 100 -18.04 -40.01 23.46
C PRO A 100 -16.90 -40.13 24.54
N SER A 101 -16.60 -38.96 25.16
CA SER A 101 -16.31 -38.62 26.59
C SER A 101 -15.23 -39.31 27.45
N LYS A 102 -14.42 -38.48 28.17
CA LYS A 102 -14.54 -38.23 29.63
C LYS A 102 -13.51 -37.23 30.20
N SER A 103 -13.91 -36.59 31.30
CA SER A 103 -13.25 -35.52 32.06
C SER A 103 -12.57 -35.99 33.36
N SER A 104 -11.72 -35.13 33.92
CA SER A 104 -11.40 -34.87 35.35
C SER A 104 -9.93 -34.38 35.44
N GLY A 105 -9.45 -33.52 36.34
CA GLY A 105 -9.95 -32.80 37.50
C GLY A 105 -8.74 -32.01 38.05
N GLY A 106 -8.96 -30.81 38.58
CA GLY A 106 -7.89 -29.84 38.87
C GLY A 106 -7.09 -30.07 40.16
N LYS A 107 -6.03 -29.27 40.33
CA LYS A 107 -5.58 -28.74 41.63
C LYS A 107 -4.68 -27.51 41.49
N SER A 108 -4.81 -26.65 42.50
CA SER A 108 -4.30 -25.29 42.68
C SER A 108 -2.78 -25.24 42.93
N GLY A 109 -2.12 -24.19 42.40
CA GLY A 109 -0.75 -23.80 42.72
C GLY A 109 -0.53 -22.32 42.40
N LYS A 110 -0.26 -21.51 43.44
CA LYS A 110 0.04 -20.06 43.35
C LYS A 110 1.35 -19.84 42.57
N HIS A 111 1.29 -19.25 41.39
CA HIS A 111 2.46 -18.65 40.72
C HIS A 111 2.10 -17.32 40.05
N SER A 112 3.07 -16.41 40.11
CA SER A 112 3.14 -15.05 39.59
C SER A 112 2.38 -14.84 38.28
N LYS A 113 1.63 -13.72 38.17
CA LYS A 113 0.88 -13.34 36.95
C LYS A 113 1.77 -13.54 35.71
N PRO A 114 1.48 -14.53 34.84
CA PRO A 114 2.07 -14.58 33.52
C PRO A 114 1.49 -13.42 32.71
N ALA A 115 2.29 -12.84 31.81
CA ALA A 115 1.77 -11.98 30.77
C ALA A 115 0.57 -12.67 30.13
N LYS A 116 -0.58 -11.98 30.04
CA LYS A 116 -1.76 -12.52 29.35
C LYS A 116 -1.30 -13.00 27.97
N LYS A 117 -1.52 -14.29 27.68
CA LYS A 117 -1.52 -14.75 26.29
C LYS A 117 -2.47 -13.81 25.52
N PRO A 118 -2.07 -13.34 24.32
CA PRO A 118 -2.97 -12.55 23.49
C PRO A 118 -4.29 -13.29 23.34
N ALA A 119 -5.41 -12.60 23.56
CA ALA A 119 -6.67 -13.10 23.06
C ALA A 119 -6.51 -13.25 21.55
N ASN A 120 -6.99 -14.36 20.99
CA ASN A 120 -6.97 -14.58 19.55
C ASN A 120 -8.11 -13.73 18.94
N ASP A 121 -7.96 -12.40 18.99
CA ASP A 121 -8.94 -11.41 18.55
C ASP A 121 -8.82 -11.08 17.05
N GLY A 122 -7.90 -11.75 16.34
CA GLY A 122 -7.68 -11.57 14.90
C GLY A 122 -6.90 -10.31 14.53
N LYS A 123 -6.35 -9.58 15.53
CA LYS A 123 -5.45 -8.45 15.30
C LYS A 123 -4.03 -8.93 15.00
N LEU A 124 -3.39 -8.33 14.00
CA LEU A 124 -1.98 -8.52 13.70
C LEU A 124 -1.11 -7.55 14.49
N GLY A 125 -1.66 -6.44 14.99
CA GLY A 125 -0.87 -5.46 15.72
C GLY A 125 0.09 -4.71 14.80
N LYS A 126 1.29 -4.43 15.32
CA LYS A 126 2.32 -3.66 14.63
C LYS A 126 3.02 -4.47 13.54
N GLY A 127 3.10 -3.90 12.35
CA GLY A 127 3.90 -4.36 11.22
C GLY A 127 4.91 -3.30 10.78
N ILE A 128 5.73 -3.65 9.78
CA ILE A 128 6.74 -2.73 9.24
C ILE A 128 6.97 -2.94 7.75
N VAL A 129 7.16 -1.83 7.04
CA VAL A 129 7.58 -1.85 5.63
C VAL A 129 9.04 -2.29 5.55
N TYR A 130 9.32 -3.25 4.67
CA TYR A 130 10.69 -3.66 4.35
C TYR A 130 11.04 -3.32 2.91
N SER A 131 12.15 -2.59 2.72
CA SER A 131 12.66 -2.23 1.39
C SER A 131 13.63 -3.29 0.88
N VAL A 132 13.34 -3.80 -0.31
CA VAL A 132 14.13 -4.85 -0.99
C VAL A 132 15.31 -4.29 -1.79
N TYR A 133 15.50 -2.98 -1.75
CA TYR A 133 16.58 -2.28 -2.42
C TYR A 133 17.64 -1.82 -1.41
N HIS A 134 18.91 -1.85 -1.81
CA HIS A 134 19.98 -1.10 -1.15
C HIS A 134 19.74 0.41 -1.32
N ASP A 135 20.46 1.27 -0.59
CA ASP A 135 20.38 2.73 -0.79
C ASP A 135 20.77 3.19 -2.21
N SER A 136 21.49 2.35 -2.95
CA SER A 136 21.79 2.59 -4.36
C SER A 136 20.61 2.34 -5.32
N GLY A 137 19.50 1.78 -4.83
CA GLY A 137 18.35 1.35 -5.62
C GLY A 137 18.52 -0.04 -6.27
N LYS A 138 19.67 -0.70 -6.06
CA LYS A 138 19.91 -2.06 -6.54
C LYS A 138 19.16 -3.08 -5.67
N CYS A 139 18.69 -4.15 -6.29
CA CYS A 139 18.10 -5.28 -5.58
C CYS A 139 19.07 -5.88 -4.56
N LYS A 140 18.56 -6.11 -3.35
CA LYS A 140 19.22 -6.97 -2.35
C LYS A 140 19.12 -8.42 -2.81
N ASP A 141 20.15 -9.21 -2.52
CA ASP A 141 20.07 -10.65 -2.68
C ASP A 141 19.25 -11.30 -1.55
N ARG A 142 19.05 -12.61 -1.66
CA ARG A 142 18.23 -13.39 -0.72
C ARG A 142 18.85 -13.43 0.67
N GLU A 143 20.16 -13.62 0.77
CA GLU A 143 20.90 -13.73 2.03
C GLU A 143 20.87 -12.40 2.79
N THR A 144 21.07 -11.28 2.09
CA THR A 144 20.94 -9.93 2.65
C THR A 144 19.52 -9.69 3.13
N THR A 145 18.52 -10.01 2.30
CA THR A 145 17.11 -9.84 2.65
C THR A 145 16.73 -10.58 3.92
N ARG A 146 17.09 -11.85 4.03
CA ARG A 146 16.83 -12.65 5.23
C ARG A 146 17.55 -12.12 6.46
N SER A 147 18.83 -11.77 6.32
CA SER A 147 19.65 -11.26 7.43
C SER A 147 19.08 -9.96 7.98
N GLU A 148 18.68 -9.04 7.11
CA GLU A 148 18.10 -7.76 7.53
C GLU A 148 16.71 -7.91 8.14
N ILE A 149 15.84 -8.72 7.54
CA ILE A 149 14.53 -9.03 8.14
C ILE A 149 14.71 -9.68 9.51
N LYS A 150 15.65 -10.61 9.66
CA LYS A 150 15.95 -11.21 10.97
C LYS A 150 16.32 -10.14 12.00
N LYS A 151 17.20 -9.19 11.64
CA LYS A 151 17.56 -8.07 12.53
C LYS A 151 16.36 -7.19 12.87
N VAL A 152 15.47 -6.93 11.90
CA VAL A 152 14.23 -6.17 12.13
C VAL A 152 13.36 -6.87 13.16
N LEU A 153 13.14 -8.18 13.02
CA LEU A 153 12.31 -8.97 13.93
C LEU A 153 12.97 -9.16 15.31
N ASP A 154 14.29 -9.31 15.36
CA ASP A 154 15.07 -9.45 16.60
C ASP A 154 15.26 -8.11 17.36
N SER A 155 14.86 -6.97 16.78
CA SER A 155 15.05 -5.63 17.38
C SER A 155 14.34 -5.43 18.72
N GLY A 156 13.46 -6.36 19.12
CA GLY A 156 12.64 -6.24 20.32
C GLY A 156 11.43 -5.32 20.15
N ASN A 157 11.24 -4.75 18.96
CA ASN A 157 10.11 -3.87 18.68
C ASN A 157 8.78 -4.63 18.49
N GLY A 158 8.77 -5.95 18.31
CA GLY A 158 7.53 -6.74 18.27
C GLY A 158 6.72 -6.52 16.99
N TYR A 159 7.36 -6.67 15.83
CA TYR A 159 6.69 -6.67 14.52
C TYR A 159 6.11 -8.06 14.24
N ASN A 160 4.83 -8.13 13.90
CA ASN A 160 4.12 -9.38 13.64
C ASN A 160 3.90 -9.64 12.14
N TRP A 161 4.16 -8.64 11.31
CA TRP A 161 3.97 -8.70 9.86
C TRP A 161 4.82 -7.68 9.12
N LEU A 162 5.20 -8.03 7.90
CA LEU A 162 5.99 -7.20 6.98
C LEU A 162 5.09 -6.69 5.87
N ARG A 163 5.41 -5.53 5.29
CA ARG A 163 4.80 -5.06 4.05
C ARG A 163 5.84 -4.88 2.96
N ILE A 164 5.51 -5.35 1.76
CA ILE A 164 6.25 -5.10 0.52
C ILE A 164 5.28 -4.65 -0.58
N TYR A 165 5.76 -3.87 -1.55
CA TYR A 165 4.89 -3.13 -2.47
C TYR A 165 4.66 -3.78 -3.83
N GLY A 166 5.59 -4.60 -4.31
CA GLY A 166 5.60 -5.14 -5.67
C GLY A 166 6.29 -6.49 -5.76
N THR A 167 6.74 -6.85 -6.95
CA THR A 167 7.34 -8.18 -7.22
C THR A 167 8.77 -8.14 -7.76
N ASP A 168 9.39 -6.96 -7.87
CA ASP A 168 10.81 -6.81 -8.22
C ASP A 168 11.75 -7.59 -7.28
N CYS A 169 12.99 -7.84 -7.72
CA CYS A 169 14.07 -8.39 -6.88
C CYS A 169 13.76 -9.78 -6.26
N ASP A 170 12.90 -10.58 -6.90
CA ASP A 170 12.39 -11.85 -6.37
C ASP A 170 11.82 -11.69 -4.94
N GLN A 171 11.34 -10.49 -4.61
CA GLN A 171 11.08 -10.09 -3.23
C GLN A 171 10.00 -10.94 -2.58
N VAL A 172 9.01 -11.41 -3.33
CA VAL A 172 7.92 -12.23 -2.79
C VAL A 172 8.50 -13.51 -2.18
N ALA A 173 9.31 -14.27 -2.92
CA ALA A 173 9.87 -15.52 -2.42
C ALA A 173 10.85 -15.27 -1.25
N ASN A 174 11.72 -14.27 -1.40
CA ASN A 174 12.76 -13.96 -0.41
C ASN A 174 12.17 -13.47 0.92
N VAL A 175 11.19 -12.57 0.88
CA VAL A 175 10.56 -12.00 2.07
C VAL A 175 9.59 -12.99 2.70
N MET A 176 8.84 -13.79 1.93
CA MET A 176 8.01 -14.87 2.48
C MET A 176 8.87 -15.91 3.21
N GLY A 177 10.01 -16.30 2.65
CA GLY A 177 10.96 -17.17 3.34
C GLY A 177 11.43 -16.56 4.66
N ALA A 178 11.93 -15.31 4.63
CA ALA A 178 12.35 -14.62 5.85
C ALA A 178 11.23 -14.49 6.89
N ALA A 179 9.98 -14.30 6.45
CA ALA A 179 8.80 -14.25 7.30
C ALA A 179 8.50 -15.62 7.95
N TYR A 180 8.69 -16.73 7.23
CA TYR A 180 8.59 -18.08 7.79
C TYR A 180 9.63 -18.34 8.88
N ASP A 181 10.88 -17.91 8.68
CA ASP A 181 11.94 -18.01 9.70
C ASP A 181 11.57 -17.21 10.95
N GLY A 182 10.96 -16.04 10.76
CA GLY A 182 10.55 -15.13 11.83
C GLY A 182 9.21 -15.45 12.49
N GLY A 183 8.42 -16.37 11.92
CA GLY A 183 7.07 -16.65 12.38
C GLY A 183 6.09 -15.46 12.21
N VAL A 184 6.33 -14.59 11.23
CA VAL A 184 5.51 -13.40 10.95
C VAL A 184 4.78 -13.55 9.61
N LYS A 185 3.79 -12.69 9.36
CA LYS A 185 3.07 -12.66 8.08
C LYS A 185 3.60 -11.60 7.12
N VAL A 186 3.18 -11.63 5.86
CA VAL A 186 3.53 -10.62 4.86
C VAL A 186 2.27 -10.05 4.20
N MET A 187 2.18 -8.73 4.13
CA MET A 187 1.30 -8.02 3.22
C MET A 187 1.99 -7.85 1.88
N LEU A 188 1.46 -8.50 0.85
CA LEU A 188 2.00 -8.49 -0.52
C LEU A 188 1.35 -7.39 -1.35
N GLY A 189 2.08 -6.78 -2.27
CA GLY A 189 1.59 -5.69 -3.10
C GLY A 189 1.64 -5.98 -4.60
N ILE A 190 0.55 -5.68 -5.30
CA ILE A 190 0.49 -5.60 -6.76
C ILE A 190 0.67 -4.12 -7.12
N TYR A 191 1.90 -3.73 -7.49
CA TYR A 191 2.24 -2.31 -7.67
C TYR A 191 1.76 -1.74 -9.01
N ASN A 192 2.08 -2.44 -10.11
CA ASN A 192 1.87 -1.91 -11.45
C ASN A 192 0.42 -2.11 -11.93
N LEU A 193 -0.36 -1.02 -11.88
CA LEU A 193 -1.72 -0.96 -12.42
C LEU A 193 -1.81 -0.14 -13.71
N ASN A 194 -0.71 0.06 -14.44
CA ASN A 194 -0.68 0.94 -15.63
C ASN A 194 -1.47 0.35 -16.80
N ASP A 195 -1.41 -0.97 -16.98
CA ASP A 195 -2.16 -1.70 -18.01
C ASP A 195 -2.42 -3.15 -17.56
N ASP A 196 -3.26 -3.87 -18.32
CA ASP A 196 -3.67 -5.23 -17.99
C ASP A 196 -2.48 -6.22 -17.98
N ALA A 197 -1.44 -5.99 -18.79
CA ALA A 197 -0.27 -6.87 -18.85
C ALA A 197 0.67 -6.67 -17.65
N GLY A 198 0.89 -5.41 -17.25
CA GLY A 198 1.64 -5.06 -16.05
C GLY A 198 0.99 -5.61 -14.78
N PHE A 199 -0.32 -5.42 -14.66
CA PHE A 199 -1.10 -6.00 -13.56
C PHE A 199 -0.99 -7.53 -13.52
N GLN A 200 -1.20 -8.19 -14.67
CA GLN A 200 -1.15 -9.65 -14.74
C GLN A 200 0.24 -10.19 -14.37
N LYS A 201 1.30 -9.51 -14.83
CA LYS A 201 2.69 -9.88 -14.52
C LYS A 201 2.95 -9.87 -13.01
N GLU A 202 2.53 -8.82 -12.30
CA GLU A 202 2.70 -8.71 -10.84
C GLU A 202 1.86 -9.77 -10.10
N LEU A 203 0.62 -10.00 -10.53
CA LEU A 203 -0.26 -11.02 -9.95
C LEU A 203 0.33 -12.42 -10.09
N ASP A 204 0.81 -12.77 -11.29
CA ASP A 204 1.46 -14.06 -11.56
C ASP A 204 2.74 -14.22 -10.73
N ALA A 205 3.52 -13.15 -10.59
CA ALA A 205 4.74 -13.15 -9.79
C ALA A 205 4.47 -13.31 -8.28
N ILE A 206 3.37 -12.76 -7.75
CA ILE A 206 2.93 -13.03 -6.37
C ILE A 206 2.63 -14.53 -6.18
N ILE A 207 1.81 -15.11 -7.06
CA ILE A 207 1.41 -16.52 -6.96
C ILE A 207 2.65 -17.42 -7.07
N ALA A 208 3.52 -17.16 -8.05
CA ALA A 208 4.75 -17.92 -8.24
C ALA A 208 5.71 -17.76 -7.05
N GLY A 209 5.88 -16.56 -6.52
CA GLY A 209 6.76 -16.26 -5.40
C GLY A 209 6.34 -16.95 -4.11
N VAL A 210 5.03 -16.97 -3.79
CA VAL A 210 4.51 -17.70 -2.63
C VAL A 210 4.73 -19.20 -2.79
N LYS A 211 4.44 -19.77 -3.97
CA LYS A 211 4.71 -21.19 -4.27
C LYS A 211 6.19 -21.55 -4.17
N ALA A 212 7.08 -20.67 -4.65
CA ALA A 212 8.51 -20.86 -4.54
C ALA A 212 8.99 -20.88 -3.08
N ALA A 213 8.52 -19.95 -2.25
CA ALA A 213 8.81 -19.95 -0.81
C ALA A 213 8.24 -21.20 -0.12
N ASN A 214 7.01 -21.61 -0.44
CA ASN A 214 6.40 -22.82 0.11
C ASN A 214 7.22 -24.07 -0.22
N LYS A 215 7.66 -24.20 -1.48
CA LYS A 215 8.51 -25.30 -1.92
C LYS A 215 9.83 -25.32 -1.16
N GLU A 216 10.49 -24.18 -0.98
CA GLU A 216 11.75 -24.08 -0.23
C GLU A 216 11.57 -24.57 1.22
N TYR A 217 10.46 -24.20 1.85
CA TYR A 217 10.14 -24.53 3.23
C TYR A 217 9.38 -25.85 3.41
N LYS A 218 9.20 -26.62 2.33
CA LYS A 218 8.45 -27.89 2.32
C LYS A 218 7.03 -27.75 2.90
N ARG A 219 6.38 -26.64 2.59
CA ARG A 219 4.97 -26.36 2.88
C ARG A 219 4.12 -26.82 1.71
N GLU A 220 2.81 -26.97 1.93
CA GLU A 220 1.87 -27.23 0.84
C GLU A 220 1.96 -26.13 -0.22
N GLU A 221 1.87 -26.49 -1.50
CA GLU A 221 2.11 -25.55 -2.61
C GLU A 221 1.19 -24.31 -2.50
N ASN A 222 -0.09 -24.54 -2.19
CA ASN A 222 -1.10 -23.50 -2.02
C ASN A 222 -1.29 -23.10 -0.54
N ASP A 223 -0.26 -23.24 0.30
CA ASP A 223 -0.29 -22.69 1.65
C ASP A 223 -0.11 -21.16 1.63
N TRP A 224 -1.19 -20.43 1.86
CA TRP A 224 -1.18 -18.98 1.95
C TRP A 224 -1.21 -18.46 3.40
N SER A 225 -1.03 -19.31 4.40
CA SER A 225 -1.17 -18.94 5.82
C SER A 225 -0.18 -17.86 6.29
N GLY A 226 0.95 -17.71 5.59
CA GLY A 226 1.93 -16.65 5.81
C GLY A 226 1.56 -15.29 5.20
N VAL A 227 0.54 -15.21 4.36
CA VAL A 227 0.07 -13.94 3.80
C VAL A 227 -0.93 -13.31 4.77
N ALA A 228 -0.72 -12.04 5.12
CA ALA A 228 -1.64 -11.25 5.93
C ALA A 228 -2.75 -10.67 5.07
N PHE A 229 -2.35 -9.97 4.01
CA PHE A 229 -3.24 -9.28 3.08
C PHE A 229 -2.57 -9.17 1.70
N VAL A 230 -3.35 -8.87 0.67
CA VAL A 230 -2.82 -8.44 -0.63
C VAL A 230 -3.34 -7.04 -0.97
N SER A 231 -2.45 -6.06 -1.11
CA SER A 231 -2.81 -4.73 -1.63
C SER A 231 -2.73 -4.69 -3.14
N VAL A 232 -3.70 -4.03 -3.77
CA VAL A 232 -3.77 -3.78 -5.20
C VAL A 232 -3.58 -2.29 -5.44
N GLY A 233 -2.39 -1.92 -5.90
CA GLY A 233 -1.92 -0.55 -5.97
C GLY A 233 -1.44 0.00 -4.61
N ASN A 234 -0.71 1.10 -4.68
CA ASN A 234 -0.36 1.94 -3.55
C ASN A 234 -0.51 3.41 -3.96
N GLU A 235 -1.48 4.11 -3.37
CA GLU A 235 -1.73 5.53 -3.64
C GLU A 235 -1.95 5.85 -5.13
N VAL A 236 -2.54 4.92 -5.88
CA VAL A 236 -2.75 5.04 -7.32
C VAL A 236 -3.69 6.18 -7.65
N VAL A 237 -4.76 6.36 -6.88
CA VAL A 237 -5.70 7.49 -7.03
C VAL A 237 -5.01 8.79 -6.64
N ASN A 238 -4.24 8.78 -5.53
CA ASN A 238 -3.48 9.95 -5.09
C ASN A 238 -2.47 10.44 -6.14
N ASN A 239 -1.70 9.52 -6.69
CA ASN A 239 -0.71 9.79 -7.73
C ASN A 239 -1.33 10.25 -9.06
N ASN A 240 -2.63 10.03 -9.24
CA ASN A 240 -3.37 10.42 -10.44
C ASN A 240 -4.59 11.29 -10.11
N ALA A 241 -4.46 12.18 -9.12
CA ALA A 241 -5.56 12.99 -8.58
C ALA A 241 -6.38 13.76 -9.64
N GLY A 242 -5.76 14.15 -10.76
CA GLY A 242 -6.42 14.83 -11.88
C GLY A 242 -7.42 13.96 -12.65
N GLU A 243 -7.29 12.63 -12.55
CA GLU A 243 -8.14 11.63 -13.20
C GLU A 243 -8.71 10.65 -12.16
N ALA A 244 -8.93 11.12 -10.93
CA ALA A 244 -9.20 10.27 -9.79
C ALA A 244 -10.37 9.29 -10.00
N GLU A 245 -11.48 9.70 -10.62
CA GLU A 245 -12.62 8.82 -10.90
C GLU A 245 -12.24 7.63 -11.81
N ALA A 246 -11.44 7.89 -12.85
CA ALA A 246 -10.98 6.84 -13.76
C ALA A 246 -10.04 5.86 -13.03
N TRP A 247 -9.17 6.37 -12.16
CA TRP A 247 -8.26 5.54 -11.38
C TRP A 247 -8.94 4.79 -10.24
N VAL A 248 -10.01 5.32 -9.65
CA VAL A 248 -10.88 4.57 -8.73
C VAL A 248 -11.51 3.38 -9.45
N ALA A 249 -12.14 3.62 -10.62
CA ALA A 249 -12.75 2.55 -11.41
C ALA A 249 -11.73 1.47 -11.81
N LYS A 250 -10.52 1.88 -12.21
CA LYS A 250 -9.42 0.98 -12.57
C LYS A 250 -8.93 0.17 -11.36
N SER A 251 -8.75 0.81 -10.21
CA SER A 251 -8.29 0.17 -8.97
C SER A 251 -9.30 -0.88 -8.48
N LEU A 252 -10.59 -0.59 -8.57
CA LEU A 252 -11.67 -1.52 -8.23
C LEU A 252 -11.74 -2.71 -9.21
N LYS A 253 -11.58 -2.46 -10.52
CA LYS A 253 -11.50 -3.53 -11.53
C LYS A 253 -10.36 -4.49 -11.20
N TYR A 254 -9.15 -3.99 -10.97
CA TYR A 254 -8.00 -4.85 -10.68
C TYR A 254 -8.09 -5.54 -9.33
N ALA A 255 -8.68 -4.90 -8.31
CA ALA A 255 -8.94 -5.56 -7.04
C ALA A 255 -9.87 -6.77 -7.20
N ALA A 256 -10.95 -6.64 -7.99
CA ALA A 256 -11.84 -7.75 -8.30
C ALA A 256 -11.15 -8.89 -9.06
N LEU A 257 -10.31 -8.56 -10.05
CA LEU A 257 -9.54 -9.55 -10.81
C LEU A 257 -8.52 -10.27 -9.93
N ALA A 258 -7.79 -9.53 -9.09
CA ALA A 258 -6.82 -10.10 -8.17
C ALA A 258 -7.50 -11.07 -7.18
N ARG A 259 -8.66 -10.69 -6.61
CA ARG A 259 -9.43 -11.58 -5.74
C ARG A 259 -9.80 -12.89 -6.41
N SER A 260 -10.33 -12.85 -7.62
CA SER A 260 -10.74 -14.08 -8.33
C SER A 260 -9.54 -14.99 -8.54
N ALA A 261 -8.45 -14.46 -9.09
CA ALA A 261 -7.26 -15.25 -9.41
C ALA A 261 -6.56 -15.79 -8.15
N LEU A 262 -6.44 -14.99 -7.10
CA LEU A 262 -5.83 -15.42 -5.83
C LEU A 262 -6.69 -16.49 -5.14
N LYS A 263 -8.02 -16.37 -5.21
CA LYS A 263 -8.94 -17.41 -4.71
C LYS A 263 -8.78 -18.73 -5.46
N GLU A 264 -8.64 -18.68 -6.79
CA GLU A 264 -8.34 -19.85 -7.61
C GLU A 264 -6.97 -20.47 -7.25
N ALA A 265 -6.00 -19.65 -6.86
CA ALA A 265 -4.71 -20.08 -6.35
C ALA A 265 -4.73 -20.59 -4.89
N GLY A 266 -5.88 -20.53 -4.20
CA GLY A 266 -6.07 -21.02 -2.83
C GLY A 266 -5.99 -19.96 -1.72
N TYR A 267 -5.76 -18.68 -2.06
CA TYR A 267 -5.78 -17.60 -1.08
C TYR A 267 -7.22 -17.20 -0.76
N THR A 268 -7.58 -17.26 0.53
CA THR A 268 -8.92 -16.89 1.03
C THR A 268 -8.90 -15.68 1.95
N GLY A 269 -7.73 -15.04 2.11
CA GLY A 269 -7.60 -13.82 2.89
C GLY A 269 -8.04 -12.58 2.12
N ASP A 270 -7.94 -11.43 2.77
CA ASP A 270 -8.47 -10.19 2.23
C ASP A 270 -7.54 -9.57 1.17
N VAL A 271 -8.16 -8.92 0.19
CA VAL A 271 -7.53 -8.17 -0.89
C VAL A 271 -8.18 -6.80 -0.96
N GLY A 272 -7.39 -5.73 -1.00
CA GLY A 272 -7.92 -4.36 -1.01
C GLY A 272 -6.98 -3.40 -1.73
N ASN A 273 -7.46 -2.18 -2.00
CA ASN A 273 -6.58 -1.11 -2.48
C ASN A 273 -5.95 -0.41 -1.27
N ALA A 274 -4.68 0.01 -1.36
CA ALA A 274 -4.03 0.85 -0.35
C ALA A 274 -4.00 2.31 -0.81
N GLU A 275 -4.68 3.19 -0.08
CA GLU A 275 -4.89 4.60 -0.48
C GLU A 275 -4.80 5.58 0.69
N VAL A 276 -4.56 6.85 0.35
CA VAL A 276 -4.60 7.95 1.32
C VAL A 276 -6.03 8.14 1.84
N TRP A 277 -6.17 8.39 3.13
CA TRP A 277 -7.46 8.54 3.81
C TRP A 277 -8.48 9.46 3.11
N PHE A 278 -7.99 10.54 2.51
CA PHE A 278 -8.85 11.48 1.79
C PHE A 278 -9.64 10.81 0.65
N TRP A 279 -9.04 9.86 -0.06
CA TRP A 279 -9.67 9.23 -1.22
C TRP A 279 -10.79 8.26 -0.83
N TYR A 280 -10.70 7.57 0.30
CA TYR A 280 -11.81 6.77 0.81
C TYR A 280 -13.02 7.62 1.19
N LYS A 281 -12.79 8.79 1.80
CA LYS A 281 -13.86 9.72 2.14
C LYS A 281 -14.52 10.30 0.88
N LYS A 282 -13.72 10.64 -0.14
CA LYS A 282 -14.21 11.20 -1.41
C LYS A 282 -14.89 10.14 -2.29
N PHE A 283 -14.36 8.91 -2.30
CA PHE A 283 -14.85 7.79 -3.08
C PHE A 283 -15.05 6.56 -2.19
N PRO A 284 -16.16 6.49 -1.42
CA PRO A 284 -16.44 5.35 -0.54
C PRO A 284 -16.54 3.99 -1.26
N ALA A 285 -16.68 3.99 -2.60
CA ALA A 285 -16.56 2.78 -3.40
C ALA A 285 -15.21 2.05 -3.21
N LEU A 286 -14.13 2.79 -2.89
CA LEU A 286 -12.81 2.22 -2.56
C LEU A 286 -12.83 1.33 -1.32
N CYS A 287 -13.80 1.48 -0.41
CA CYS A 287 -13.94 0.62 0.76
C CYS A 287 -14.27 -0.84 0.38
N GLY A 288 -14.74 -1.06 -0.85
CA GLY A 288 -14.91 -2.38 -1.46
C GLY A 288 -16.03 -3.23 -0.84
N GLU A 289 -16.35 -4.36 -1.49
CA GLU A 289 -17.32 -5.34 -0.96
C GLU A 289 -16.69 -6.24 0.12
N ASP A 290 -15.37 -6.37 0.13
CA ASP A 290 -14.62 -7.29 1.01
C ASP A 290 -14.45 -6.73 2.42
N LYS A 291 -15.04 -5.57 2.70
CA LYS A 291 -15.05 -4.94 4.02
C LYS A 291 -13.65 -4.64 4.56
N LEU A 292 -12.62 -4.50 3.72
CA LEU A 292 -11.26 -4.15 4.12
C LEU A 292 -10.85 -2.80 3.55
N VAL A 293 -10.40 -1.90 4.43
CA VAL A 293 -9.83 -0.60 4.09
C VAL A 293 -8.35 -0.61 4.49
N MET A 294 -7.46 -0.37 3.52
CA MET A 294 -6.01 -0.30 3.73
C MET A 294 -5.56 1.15 3.65
N LEU A 295 -5.38 1.78 4.80
CA LEU A 295 -5.21 3.21 4.92
C LEU A 295 -3.74 3.62 4.97
N ASN A 296 -3.30 4.45 4.03
CA ASN A 296 -2.06 5.22 4.19
C ASN A 296 -2.40 6.51 4.95
N LEU A 297 -1.84 6.66 6.15
CA LEU A 297 -2.20 7.71 7.09
C LEU A 297 -0.94 8.28 7.76
N HIS A 298 -0.38 9.33 7.18
CA HIS A 298 0.82 9.99 7.72
C HIS A 298 0.47 11.35 8.33
N PRO A 299 0.43 11.48 9.67
CA PRO A 299 0.13 12.75 10.32
C PRO A 299 1.14 13.85 9.97
N PHE A 300 2.38 13.48 9.62
CA PHE A 300 3.44 14.40 9.20
C PHE A 300 3.04 15.34 8.05
N PHE A 301 2.22 14.87 7.11
CA PHE A 301 1.80 15.67 5.95
C PHE A 301 0.58 16.56 6.22
N ASP A 302 -0.07 16.44 7.38
CA ASP A 302 -1.20 17.30 7.73
C ASP A 302 -0.72 18.70 8.18
N GLN A 303 -1.32 19.74 7.63
CA GLN A 303 -0.92 21.13 7.87
C GLN A 303 -1.05 21.57 9.34
N ASN A 304 -1.94 20.95 10.10
CA ASN A 304 -2.29 21.34 11.46
C ASN A 304 -1.75 20.38 12.52
N CYS A 305 -1.08 19.31 12.11
CA CYS A 305 -0.60 18.26 12.97
C CYS A 305 0.89 18.43 13.32
N ASP A 306 1.19 18.33 14.60
CA ASP A 306 2.54 18.13 15.13
C ASP A 306 2.67 16.72 15.73
N VAL A 307 3.87 16.35 16.15
CA VAL A 307 4.12 15.01 16.69
C VAL A 307 3.23 14.70 17.90
N ALA A 308 2.97 15.68 18.77
CA ALA A 308 2.18 15.50 19.99
C ALA A 308 0.69 15.27 19.71
N SER A 309 0.16 15.88 18.65
CA SER A 309 -1.24 15.74 18.20
C SER A 309 -1.47 14.56 17.25
N SER A 310 -0.42 13.90 16.78
CA SER A 310 -0.49 12.78 15.81
C SER A 310 -1.41 11.63 16.26
N GLY A 311 -1.40 11.28 17.54
CA GLY A 311 -2.26 10.22 18.09
C GLY A 311 -3.76 10.56 17.97
N THR A 312 -4.13 11.80 18.31
CA THR A 312 -5.51 12.29 18.17
C THR A 312 -5.91 12.36 16.71
N PHE A 313 -5.06 12.91 15.84
CA PHE A 313 -5.30 12.96 14.41
C PHE A 313 -5.59 11.57 13.83
N MET A 314 -4.79 10.56 14.19
CA MET A 314 -4.99 9.21 13.69
C MET A 314 -6.34 8.61 14.12
N LYS A 315 -6.73 8.80 15.38
CA LYS A 315 -8.04 8.35 15.89
C LYS A 315 -9.20 9.03 15.18
N GLU A 316 -9.12 10.34 14.97
CA GLU A 316 -10.14 11.11 14.26
C GLU A 316 -10.28 10.63 12.82
N LYS A 317 -9.18 10.44 12.10
CA LYS A 317 -9.22 9.93 10.71
C LYS A 317 -9.77 8.51 10.63
N LEU A 318 -9.40 7.63 11.56
CA LEU A 318 -10.01 6.29 11.61
C LEU A 318 -11.52 6.34 11.82
N ALA A 319 -12.02 7.22 12.69
CA ALA A 319 -13.45 7.41 12.90
C ALA A 319 -14.15 7.96 11.64
N GLU A 320 -13.57 8.96 10.97
CA GLU A 320 -14.09 9.49 9.70
C GLU A 320 -14.17 8.41 8.62
N ILE A 321 -13.14 7.55 8.52
CA ILE A 321 -13.13 6.45 7.55
C ILE A 321 -14.15 5.38 7.90
N GLN A 322 -14.30 5.04 9.18
CA GLN A 322 -15.32 4.10 9.61
C GLN A 322 -16.74 4.61 9.31
N GLU A 323 -16.98 5.91 9.45
CA GLU A 323 -18.24 6.56 9.09
C GLU A 323 -18.48 6.50 7.57
N ALA A 324 -17.46 6.83 6.77
CA ALA A 324 -17.57 6.84 5.31
C ALA A 324 -17.75 5.44 4.70
N CYS A 325 -17.04 4.44 5.21
CA CYS A 325 -17.07 3.06 4.70
C CYS A 325 -18.18 2.21 5.34
N GLY A 326 -18.60 2.53 6.57
CA GLY A 326 -19.56 1.75 7.35
C GLY A 326 -18.90 0.90 8.43
N SER A 327 -19.57 0.75 9.58
CA SER A 327 -19.05 0.19 10.84
C SER A 327 -18.61 -1.29 10.80
N ASN A 328 -18.97 -1.99 9.75
CA ASN A 328 -18.66 -3.40 9.50
C ASN A 328 -17.39 -3.60 8.65
N HIS A 329 -16.73 -2.52 8.22
CA HIS A 329 -15.44 -2.59 7.55
C HIS A 329 -14.29 -2.69 8.56
N LYS A 330 -13.39 -3.64 8.34
CA LYS A 330 -12.08 -3.69 8.98
C LYS A 330 -11.21 -2.59 8.36
N VAL A 331 -10.74 -1.66 9.17
CA VAL A 331 -9.77 -0.64 8.76
C VAL A 331 -8.40 -1.03 9.32
N ILE A 332 -7.42 -1.19 8.45
CA ILE A 332 -6.02 -1.35 8.82
C ILE A 332 -5.24 -0.13 8.33
N ILE A 333 -4.20 0.26 9.06
CA ILE A 333 -3.27 1.28 8.58
C ILE A 333 -2.15 0.58 7.83
N ALA A 334 -2.22 0.65 6.51
CA ALA A 334 -1.27 0.00 5.63
C ALA A 334 0.09 0.72 5.63
N GLU A 335 0.12 2.02 5.91
CA GLU A 335 1.34 2.80 6.14
C GLU A 335 1.06 3.97 7.09
N THR A 336 1.97 4.18 8.03
CA THR A 336 2.08 5.41 8.81
C THR A 336 3.51 5.59 9.30
N GLY A 337 3.90 6.79 9.67
CA GLY A 337 5.27 7.04 10.10
C GLY A 337 5.51 8.48 10.50
N TRP A 338 6.74 8.72 10.96
CA TRP A 338 7.29 10.06 11.14
C TRP A 338 8.77 10.04 10.76
N PRO A 339 9.25 10.99 9.95
CA PRO A 339 10.63 11.01 9.49
C PRO A 339 11.61 11.39 10.62
N ASN A 340 12.79 10.77 10.60
CA ASN A 340 13.85 10.96 11.58
C ASN A 340 14.79 12.15 11.25
N SER A 341 14.67 12.71 10.05
CA SER A 341 15.49 13.80 9.50
C SER A 341 14.76 14.49 8.36
N GLY A 342 15.29 15.62 7.89
CA GLY A 342 14.72 16.48 6.85
C GLY A 342 14.34 17.87 7.37
N ASN A 343 13.55 18.59 6.60
CA ASN A 343 13.05 19.92 6.91
C ASN A 343 11.64 19.88 7.51
N LYS A 344 11.36 20.83 8.40
CA LYS A 344 10.02 21.05 8.96
C LYS A 344 8.99 21.28 7.85
N LEU A 345 7.87 20.58 7.93
CA LEU A 345 6.72 20.77 7.06
C LEU A 345 5.52 21.25 7.91
N ASN A 346 5.04 22.46 7.65
CA ASN A 346 3.96 23.07 8.44
C ASN A 346 4.26 23.07 9.95
N LYS A 347 3.50 22.33 10.76
CA LYS A 347 3.77 22.15 12.20
C LYS A 347 4.62 20.91 12.51
N ALA A 348 4.76 20.00 11.55
CA ALA A 348 5.48 18.75 11.72
C ALA A 348 6.99 18.97 11.63
N VAL A 349 7.70 18.69 12.72
CA VAL A 349 9.16 18.72 12.80
C VAL A 349 9.68 17.30 12.66
N PRO A 350 10.49 16.96 11.64
CA PRO A 350 11.17 15.68 11.57
C PRO A 350 12.28 15.60 12.62
N GLY A 351 12.61 14.39 13.08
CA GLY A 351 13.69 14.19 14.04
C GLY A 351 13.61 12.86 14.76
N LYS A 352 14.73 12.39 15.32
CA LYS A 352 14.79 11.10 16.05
C LYS A 352 13.93 11.10 17.32
N ALA A 353 13.89 12.23 18.04
CA ALA A 353 13.07 12.36 19.24
C ALA A 353 11.58 12.38 18.89
N GLU A 354 11.22 13.08 17.81
CA GLU A 354 9.87 13.19 17.28
C GLU A 354 9.41 11.84 16.71
N GLN A 355 10.27 11.12 15.97
CA GLN A 355 9.96 9.78 15.51
C GLN A 355 9.72 8.83 16.70
N ALA A 356 10.56 8.85 17.73
CA ALA A 356 10.35 8.03 18.93
C ALA A 356 9.03 8.36 19.65
N GLN A 357 8.67 9.65 19.74
CA GLN A 357 7.39 10.08 20.30
C GLN A 357 6.21 9.60 19.45
N PHE A 358 6.30 9.75 18.12
CA PHE A 358 5.29 9.25 17.19
C PHE A 358 5.08 7.74 17.34
N LEU A 359 6.15 6.95 17.43
CA LEU A 359 6.06 5.48 17.60
C LEU A 359 5.30 5.09 18.87
N LYS A 360 5.51 5.83 19.97
CA LYS A 360 4.75 5.65 21.20
C LYS A 360 3.27 5.98 20.98
N LEU A 361 2.97 7.11 20.35
CA LEU A 361 1.59 7.53 20.09
C LEU A 361 0.88 6.58 19.13
N ALA A 362 1.54 6.08 18.08
CA ALA A 362 0.98 5.05 17.20
C ALA A 362 0.60 3.79 17.99
N ALA A 363 1.48 3.29 18.85
CA ALA A 363 1.20 2.11 19.68
C ALA A 363 0.05 2.31 20.69
N GLU A 364 -0.18 3.52 21.17
CA GLU A 364 -1.28 3.86 22.09
C GLU A 364 -2.63 4.07 21.40
N ASN A 365 -2.63 4.33 20.09
CA ASN A 365 -3.81 4.80 19.36
C ASN A 365 -4.25 3.88 18.23
N LEU A 366 -3.41 2.92 17.81
CA LEU A 366 -3.64 2.05 16.66
C LEU A 366 -3.63 0.57 17.04
N ASP A 367 -4.48 -0.20 16.36
CA ASP A 367 -4.56 -1.66 16.50
C ASP A 367 -3.67 -2.36 15.45
N ASP A 368 -4.17 -2.48 14.21
CA ASP A 368 -3.45 -3.08 13.08
C ASP A 368 -2.83 -1.97 12.21
N TYR A 369 -1.50 -1.82 12.27
CA TYR A 369 -0.80 -0.77 11.53
C TYR A 369 0.59 -1.19 11.09
N VAL A 370 1.04 -0.67 9.96
CA VAL A 370 2.38 -0.88 9.43
C VAL A 370 3.15 0.42 9.46
N LEU A 371 4.35 0.38 10.02
CA LEU A 371 5.23 1.54 10.06
C LEU A 371 6.10 1.64 8.80
N LEU A 372 6.19 2.85 8.25
CA LEU A 372 7.11 3.24 7.20
C LEU A 372 8.35 3.88 7.85
N SER A 373 9.54 3.27 7.77
CA SER A 373 9.89 1.93 7.27
C SER A 373 10.99 1.29 8.15
N ALA A 374 11.44 0.07 7.85
CA ALA A 374 12.50 -0.60 8.60
C ALA A 374 13.81 0.21 8.63
N TYR A 375 14.25 0.67 7.47
CA TYR A 375 15.50 1.41 7.30
C TYR A 375 15.27 2.64 6.41
N ASP A 376 16.15 3.63 6.55
CA ASP A 376 16.23 4.76 5.64
C ASP A 376 16.51 4.26 4.22
N GLU A 377 15.96 4.96 3.21
CA GLU A 377 15.93 4.49 1.83
C GLU A 377 16.57 5.53 0.91
N GLY A 378 17.90 5.52 0.81
CA GLY A 378 18.68 6.53 0.08
C GLY A 378 18.37 6.63 -1.42
N TRP A 379 17.77 5.59 -1.98
CA TRP A 379 17.39 5.50 -3.40
C TRP A 379 16.13 6.30 -3.74
N LYS A 380 15.33 6.67 -2.74
CA LYS A 380 14.13 7.47 -2.95
C LYS A 380 14.48 8.86 -3.46
N THR A 381 13.63 9.41 -4.31
CA THR A 381 13.79 10.78 -4.80
C THR A 381 13.04 11.73 -3.89
N GLU A 382 13.70 12.81 -3.47
CA GLU A 382 13.02 13.88 -2.77
C GLU A 382 12.11 14.63 -3.74
N ASN A 383 10.82 14.67 -3.41
CA ASN A 383 9.77 15.26 -4.25
C ASN A 383 9.11 16.47 -3.58
N SER A 384 9.58 16.85 -2.39
CA SER A 384 9.04 17.95 -1.60
C SER A 384 10.15 18.78 -0.98
N SER A 385 9.84 20.02 -0.57
CA SER A 385 10.77 20.87 0.18
C SER A 385 11.08 20.34 1.58
N ALA A 386 10.30 19.36 2.06
CA ALA A 386 10.55 18.72 3.35
C ALA A 386 11.79 17.82 3.30
N GLU A 387 12.20 17.32 2.13
CA GLU A 387 13.38 16.45 1.99
C GLU A 387 13.38 15.27 3.00
N VAL A 388 12.25 14.58 3.13
CA VAL A 388 12.03 13.53 4.13
C VAL A 388 11.97 12.11 3.55
N GLU A 389 11.87 11.96 2.23
CA GLU A 389 11.57 10.66 1.60
C GLU A 389 12.61 9.59 1.90
N LYS A 390 13.85 9.99 2.14
CA LYS A 390 14.96 9.10 2.50
C LYS A 390 15.04 8.76 3.99
N HIS A 391 14.22 9.37 4.86
CA HIS A 391 14.48 9.46 6.30
C HIS A 391 13.38 8.84 7.18
N TRP A 392 12.74 7.77 6.72
CA TRP A 392 11.63 7.12 7.45
C TRP A 392 12.07 5.91 8.30
N GLY A 393 13.34 5.50 8.22
CA GLY A 393 13.86 4.30 8.87
C GLY A 393 13.77 4.34 10.38
N ILE A 394 13.09 3.36 10.97
CA ILE A 394 13.00 3.20 12.43
C ILE A 394 14.31 2.68 13.02
N LEU A 395 15.01 1.83 12.27
CA LEU A 395 16.32 1.31 12.65
C LEU A 395 17.47 2.18 12.10
N GLY A 396 17.14 3.33 11.50
CA GLY A 396 18.08 4.21 10.81
C GLY A 396 18.52 3.63 9.47
N THR A 397 19.78 3.84 9.10
CA THR A 397 20.34 3.44 7.80
C THR A 397 20.46 1.91 7.65
N SER A 398 20.20 1.40 6.43
CA SER A 398 20.33 -0.03 6.13
C SER A 398 21.76 -0.52 6.36
N PRO A 399 21.96 -1.67 7.03
CA PRO A 399 23.31 -2.18 7.31
C PRO A 399 24.00 -2.79 6.08
N SER A 400 23.29 -3.02 4.97
CA SER A 400 23.81 -3.61 3.73
C SER A 400 24.22 -2.60 2.66
N ASN A 401 24.42 -1.33 3.04
CA ASN A 401 24.81 -0.27 2.12
C ASN A 401 26.25 -0.36 1.62
#